data_AF-A0A4Q9LEB0-F1
#
_entry.id   AF-A0A4Q9LEB0-F1
#
_cell.length_a   1.000
_cell.length_b   1.000
_cell.length_c   1.000
_cell.angle_alpha   90.00
_cell.angle_beta   90.00
_cell.angle_gamma   90.00
#
_symmetry.space_group_name_H-M   'P 1'
#
loop_
_entity.id
_entity.type
_entity.pdbx_description
1 polymer ?
#
loop_
_entity_poly.entity_id
_entity_poly.type
_entity_poly.pdbx_seq_one_letter_code
_entity_poly.pdbx_strand_id
1 'polypeptide(L)'
;MMESDPRKQRIITIIVIILLILYIYGFGVVTGLLILKKRFTVKETNKTCEIHQRESLAPQNFKKNESKTTLDHIDICPLINSGSLCYFNTLIQCMYSCKDLKDFFMNDSEMTEVKEILKELFERMAAKDKTINTKEFLKRIVDITSNEEFEDLNQQQDIHSLYLNLINGCFDPNFDVGNIISPDIFDDFAIHNFIFRKLYFLIEISSKESNTEQNKITYEPGNAFLLPTKKFNLYKDLKRYFEKAVFKKKNDNNEEIEVETTKELIRFPDILVLYTPYHEATLPDEIDIHRNIVFDQNIKYRLIAFGCHLGNESSGHYIAIKRMKDNTWAIINDDFITFHSWENVLKYLNYYKIKPTLSFLEKI
;
A
#
# COMPACT_ATOMS: atom_id res chain seq x y z
N MET A 1 -49.09 36.13 9.87
CA MET A 1 -48.54 34.76 9.78
C MET A 1 -48.55 34.36 8.32
N MET A 2 -47.40 34.40 7.65
CA MET A 2 -47.28 33.87 6.29
C MET A 2 -46.90 32.38 6.42
N GLU A 3 -47.78 31.50 5.97
CA GLU A 3 -47.46 30.07 5.82
C GLU A 3 -46.31 29.93 4.82
N SER A 4 -45.19 29.37 5.29
CA SER A 4 -44.03 29.10 4.45
C SER A 4 -44.34 27.93 3.50
N ASP A 5 -44.23 28.19 2.20
CA ASP A 5 -44.44 27.19 1.14
C ASP A 5 -43.57 25.93 1.37
N PRO A 6 -44.18 24.76 1.61
CA PRO A 6 -43.46 23.51 1.89
C PRO A 6 -42.58 23.04 0.71
N ARG A 7 -42.82 23.52 -0.52
CA ARG A 7 -41.92 23.25 -1.66
C ARG A 7 -40.62 24.03 -1.54
N LYS A 8 -40.67 25.28 -1.05
CA LYS A 8 -39.47 26.08 -0.80
C LYS A 8 -38.63 25.48 0.33
N GLN A 9 -39.27 24.97 1.38
CA GLN A 9 -38.56 24.27 2.46
C GLN A 9 -37.83 23.01 1.95
N ARG A 10 -38.48 22.19 1.11
CA ARG A 10 -37.84 21.00 0.51
C ARG A 10 -36.66 21.35 -0.39
N ILE A 11 -36.78 22.41 -1.20
CA ILE A 11 -35.68 22.86 -2.07
C ILE A 11 -34.50 23.36 -1.23
N ILE A 12 -34.75 24.11 -0.16
CA ILE A 12 -33.71 24.57 0.77
C ILE A 12 -33.02 23.38 1.45
N THR A 13 -33.77 22.38 1.90
CA THR A 13 -33.20 21.16 2.51
C THR A 13 -32.30 20.40 1.52
N ILE A 14 -32.72 20.25 0.26
CA ILE A 14 -31.91 19.58 -0.77
C ILE A 14 -30.63 20.36 -1.07
N ILE A 15 -30.71 21.70 -1.17
CA ILE A 15 -29.53 22.55 -1.39
C ILE A 15 -28.55 22.43 -0.22
N VAL A 16 -29.05 22.42 1.03
CA VAL A 16 -28.21 22.27 2.23
C VAL A 16 -27.53 20.90 2.26
N ILE A 17 -28.23 19.82 1.88
CA ILE A 17 -27.64 18.47 1.79
C ILE A 17 -26.55 18.41 0.71
N ILE A 18 -26.79 18.99 -0.46
CA ILE A 18 -25.80 19.04 -1.55
C ILE A 18 -24.56 19.85 -1.13
N LEU A 19 -24.74 20.98 -0.44
CA LEU A 19 -23.62 21.78 0.08
C LEU A 19 -22.85 21.05 1.20
N LEU A 20 -23.53 20.27 2.04
CA LEU A 20 -22.90 19.43 3.07
C LEU A 20 -22.09 18.28 2.44
N ILE A 21 -22.63 17.63 1.41
CA ILE A 21 -21.93 16.63 0.62
C ILE A 21 -20.69 17.27 -0.01
N LEU A 22 -20.83 18.38 -0.75
CA LEU A 22 -19.70 19.09 -1.35
C LEU A 22 -18.66 19.57 -0.32
N TYR A 23 -19.08 19.93 0.90
CA TYR A 23 -18.20 20.33 1.99
C TYR A 23 -17.41 19.13 2.57
N ILE A 24 -18.07 17.98 2.77
CA ILE A 24 -17.44 16.75 3.28
C ILE A 24 -16.45 16.19 2.25
N TYR A 25 -16.83 16.13 0.97
CA TYR A 25 -15.93 15.68 -0.11
C TYR A 25 -14.84 16.71 -0.42
N GLY A 26 -15.14 18.00 -0.28
CA GLY A 26 -14.16 19.08 -0.39
C GLY A 26 -13.05 18.99 0.65
N PHE A 27 -13.35 18.61 1.90
CA PHE A 27 -12.34 18.51 2.94
C PHE A 27 -11.43 17.28 2.77
N GLY A 28 -11.99 16.11 2.44
CA GLY A 28 -11.22 14.88 2.23
C GLY A 28 -10.23 14.97 1.06
N VAL A 29 -10.66 15.59 -0.05
CA VAL A 29 -9.83 15.83 -1.24
C VAL A 29 -8.80 16.95 -1.00
N VAL A 30 -9.15 17.99 -0.24
CA VAL A 30 -8.24 19.12 0.05
C VAL A 30 -7.15 18.73 1.06
N THR A 31 -7.42 17.88 2.05
CA THR A 31 -6.34 17.35 2.93
C THR A 31 -5.40 16.39 2.20
N GLY A 32 -5.91 15.59 1.25
CA GLY A 32 -5.07 14.78 0.37
C GLY A 32 -4.22 15.63 -0.58
N LEU A 33 -4.85 16.58 -1.30
CA LEU A 33 -4.18 17.44 -2.27
C LEU A 33 -3.23 18.47 -1.63
N LEU A 34 -3.47 18.98 -0.42
CA LEU A 34 -2.56 19.92 0.23
C LEU A 34 -1.30 19.24 0.79
N ILE A 35 -1.37 17.95 1.13
CA ILE A 35 -0.20 17.14 1.46
C ILE A 35 0.59 16.78 0.19
N LEU A 36 -0.08 16.56 -0.95
CA LEU A 36 0.55 16.30 -2.25
C LEU A 36 1.15 17.57 -2.90
N LYS A 37 0.47 18.71 -2.91
CA LYS A 37 0.89 19.91 -3.68
C LYS A 37 2.07 20.66 -3.07
N LYS A 38 2.36 20.46 -1.77
CA LYS A 38 3.57 21.00 -1.12
C LYS A 38 4.84 20.15 -1.41
N ARG A 39 4.70 19.00 -2.08
CA ARG A 39 5.79 18.03 -2.34
C ARG A 39 6.43 18.11 -3.74
N PHE A 40 5.87 18.84 -4.71
CA PHE A 40 6.30 18.75 -6.12
C PHE A 40 7.16 19.90 -6.68
N THR A 41 7.94 20.60 -5.85
CA THR A 41 8.93 21.55 -6.38
C THR A 41 10.32 21.30 -5.83
N VAL A 42 11.01 20.29 -6.35
CA VAL A 42 12.47 20.31 -6.56
C VAL A 42 12.81 19.46 -7.79
N LYS A 43 13.46 20.08 -8.79
CA LYS A 43 13.88 19.49 -10.05
C LYS A 43 15.32 18.95 -9.97
N GLU A 44 15.51 17.84 -10.70
CA GLU A 44 16.72 17.37 -11.41
C GLU A 44 18.00 17.01 -10.64
N THR A 45 18.37 15.72 -10.68
CA THR A 45 19.51 15.16 -11.47
C THR A 45 19.89 13.77 -10.93
N ASN A 46 19.49 12.64 -11.56
CA ASN A 46 19.91 11.30 -11.09
C ASN A 46 19.96 10.20 -12.17
N LYS A 47 21.02 10.16 -12.98
CA LYS A 47 21.35 8.96 -13.80
C LYS A 47 22.61 8.22 -13.31
N THR A 48 23.49 8.89 -12.57
CA THR A 48 24.79 8.35 -12.16
C THR A 48 24.76 7.64 -10.79
N CYS A 49 23.71 7.83 -9.98
CA CYS A 49 23.64 7.31 -8.61
C CYS A 49 23.22 5.83 -8.54
N GLU A 50 22.32 5.38 -9.42
CA GLU A 50 21.71 4.04 -9.36
C GLU A 50 22.71 2.90 -9.67
N ILE A 51 23.60 3.09 -10.64
CA ILE A 51 24.60 2.08 -11.03
C ILE A 51 25.57 1.79 -9.86
N HIS A 52 26.04 2.84 -9.17
CA HIS A 52 26.93 2.69 -8.01
C HIS A 52 26.24 2.03 -6.80
N GLN A 53 24.95 2.31 -6.58
CA GLN A 53 24.21 1.68 -5.48
C GLN A 53 23.98 0.18 -5.73
N ARG A 54 23.65 -0.22 -6.97
CA ARG A 54 23.49 -1.63 -7.36
C ARG A 54 24.77 -2.43 -7.17
N GLU A 55 25.92 -1.88 -7.56
CA GLU A 55 27.24 -2.53 -7.35
C GLU A 55 27.62 -2.62 -5.86
N SER A 56 27.24 -1.63 -5.05
CA SER A 56 27.53 -1.61 -3.61
C SER A 56 26.75 -2.65 -2.78
N LEU A 57 25.59 -3.10 -3.30
CA LEU A 57 24.73 -4.10 -2.67
C LEU A 57 25.14 -5.55 -3.00
N ALA A 58 26.14 -5.76 -3.86
CA ALA A 58 26.72 -7.08 -4.06
C ALA A 58 27.40 -7.53 -2.75
N PRO A 59 27.01 -8.68 -2.15
CA PRO A 59 27.50 -9.06 -0.84
C PRO A 59 28.97 -9.50 -0.92
N GLN A 60 29.91 -8.62 -0.57
CA GLN A 60 31.32 -8.99 -0.49
C GLN A 60 31.66 -9.82 0.76
N ASN A 61 30.77 -9.90 1.77
CA ASN A 61 31.08 -10.51 3.07
C ASN A 61 30.01 -11.45 3.69
N PHE A 62 28.88 -11.72 3.01
CA PHE A 62 27.94 -12.74 3.50
C PHE A 62 28.35 -14.10 2.94
N LYS A 63 28.82 -15.01 3.81
CA LYS A 63 29.19 -16.38 3.43
C LYS A 63 28.04 -17.01 2.64
N LYS A 64 28.32 -17.37 1.38
CA LYS A 64 27.48 -18.21 0.52
C LYS A 64 27.22 -19.55 1.22
N ASN A 65 26.20 -19.61 2.06
CA ASN A 65 25.58 -20.89 2.40
C ASN A 65 24.60 -21.19 1.26
N GLU A 66 25.15 -21.62 0.12
CA GLU A 66 24.38 -22.09 -1.03
C GLU A 66 23.69 -23.40 -0.65
N SER A 67 22.46 -23.31 -0.16
CA SER A 67 21.48 -24.36 -0.45
C SER A 67 21.25 -24.31 -1.95
N LYS A 68 21.91 -25.20 -2.70
CA LYS A 68 21.59 -25.47 -4.12
C LYS A 68 20.24 -26.17 -4.21
N THR A 69 19.17 -25.48 -3.84
CA THR A 69 17.84 -25.76 -4.36
C THR A 69 17.89 -25.33 -5.82
N THR A 70 17.76 -26.28 -6.75
CA THR A 70 17.74 -26.00 -8.18
C THR A 70 16.72 -24.89 -8.48
N LEU A 71 17.18 -23.79 -9.08
CA LEU A 71 16.40 -22.59 -9.39
C LEU A 71 15.09 -22.89 -10.14
N ASP A 72 15.03 -24.02 -10.84
CA ASP A 72 13.89 -24.44 -11.65
C ASP A 72 12.61 -24.73 -10.83
N HIS A 73 12.72 -25.01 -9.54
CA HIS A 73 11.55 -25.22 -8.65
C HIS A 73 11.17 -23.98 -7.83
N ILE A 74 11.91 -22.88 -8.00
CA ILE A 74 11.73 -21.67 -7.20
C ILE A 74 10.69 -20.77 -7.88
N ASP A 75 9.62 -20.44 -7.16
CA ASP A 75 8.55 -19.54 -7.64
C ASP A 75 8.98 -18.06 -7.60
N ILE A 76 10.12 -17.75 -8.23
CA ILE A 76 10.64 -16.39 -8.43
C ILE A 76 11.04 -16.26 -9.91
N CYS A 77 10.84 -15.09 -10.50
CA CYS A 77 11.30 -14.77 -11.85
C CYS A 77 12.09 -13.47 -11.78
N PRO A 78 13.37 -13.42 -12.21
CA PRO A 78 14.12 -12.17 -12.26
C PRO A 78 13.45 -11.16 -13.20
N LEU A 79 13.49 -9.87 -12.85
CA LEU A 79 12.93 -8.78 -13.67
C LEU A 79 14.04 -7.79 -14.05
N ILE A 80 14.21 -7.53 -15.33
CA ILE A 80 15.26 -6.63 -15.81
C ILE A 80 14.87 -5.19 -15.50
N ASN A 81 15.76 -4.47 -14.85
CA ASN A 81 15.63 -3.04 -14.67
C ASN A 81 16.35 -2.28 -15.78
N SER A 82 15.59 -1.61 -16.65
CA SER A 82 16.11 -0.77 -17.73
C SER A 82 15.91 0.73 -17.46
N GLY A 83 16.20 1.17 -16.23
CA GLY A 83 16.08 2.56 -15.79
C GLY A 83 15.79 2.65 -14.30
N SER A 84 14.87 3.53 -13.91
CA SER A 84 14.42 3.71 -12.53
C SER A 84 13.21 2.85 -12.19
N LEU A 85 13.13 1.60 -12.69
CA LEU A 85 11.93 0.75 -12.59
C LEU A 85 11.91 -0.19 -11.38
N CYS A 86 12.90 -0.06 -10.47
CA CYS A 86 13.02 -0.97 -9.34
C CYS A 86 11.82 -0.89 -8.38
N TYR A 87 11.12 0.25 -8.28
CA TYR A 87 9.87 0.37 -7.51
C TYR A 87 8.76 -0.53 -8.08
N PHE A 88 8.60 -0.57 -9.40
CA PHE A 88 7.62 -1.43 -10.06
C PHE A 88 8.02 -2.90 -9.98
N ASN A 89 9.29 -3.23 -10.28
CA ASN A 89 9.80 -4.59 -10.14
C ASN A 89 9.57 -5.13 -8.73
N THR A 90 9.89 -4.33 -7.71
CA THR A 90 9.73 -4.71 -6.31
C THR A 90 8.27 -4.98 -5.96
N LEU A 91 7.36 -4.10 -6.38
CA LEU A 91 5.93 -4.28 -6.13
C LEU A 91 5.40 -5.56 -6.80
N ILE A 92 5.74 -5.78 -8.07
CA ILE A 92 5.34 -6.96 -8.83
C ILE A 92 5.85 -8.24 -8.16
N GLN A 93 7.10 -8.27 -7.71
CA GLN A 93 7.65 -9.42 -6.96
C GLN A 93 6.87 -9.69 -5.67
N CYS A 94 6.49 -8.64 -4.94
CA CYS A 94 5.71 -8.78 -3.71
C CYS A 94 4.30 -9.31 -3.99
N MET A 95 3.59 -8.73 -4.96
CA MET A 95 2.26 -9.16 -5.37
C MET A 95 2.26 -10.59 -5.92
N TYR A 96 3.23 -10.92 -6.79
CA TYR A 96 3.42 -12.28 -7.33
C TYR A 96 3.81 -13.31 -6.25
N SER A 97 4.28 -12.86 -5.08
CA SER A 97 4.56 -13.75 -3.95
C SER A 97 3.32 -14.11 -3.14
N CYS A 98 2.24 -13.34 -3.27
CA CYS A 98 0.98 -13.58 -2.60
C CYS A 98 0.14 -14.55 -3.45
N LYS A 99 -0.14 -15.75 -2.92
CA LYS A 99 -0.89 -16.78 -3.66
C LYS A 99 -2.25 -16.27 -4.12
N ASP A 100 -3.01 -15.66 -3.23
CA ASP A 100 -4.36 -15.19 -3.54
C ASP A 100 -4.36 -14.05 -4.58
N LEU A 101 -3.36 -13.16 -4.55
CA LEU A 101 -3.20 -12.14 -5.61
C LEU A 101 -2.80 -12.78 -6.94
N LYS A 102 -1.87 -13.73 -6.93
CA LYS A 102 -1.50 -14.48 -8.13
C LYS A 102 -2.71 -15.19 -8.73
N ASP A 103 -3.50 -15.87 -7.92
CA ASP A 103 -4.70 -16.57 -8.37
C ASP A 103 -5.73 -15.59 -8.93
N PHE A 104 -5.90 -14.40 -8.32
CA PHE A 104 -6.75 -13.33 -8.85
C PHE A 104 -6.30 -12.89 -10.26
N PHE A 105 -5.03 -12.53 -10.44
CA PHE A 105 -4.57 -12.05 -11.74
C PHE A 105 -4.61 -13.15 -12.82
N MET A 106 -4.35 -14.41 -12.46
CA MET A 106 -4.22 -15.50 -13.43
C MET A 106 -5.56 -16.14 -13.81
N ASN A 107 -6.49 -16.31 -12.85
CA ASN A 107 -7.65 -17.20 -13.02
C ASN A 107 -9.01 -16.51 -12.98
N ASP A 108 -9.12 -15.30 -12.43
CA ASP A 108 -10.41 -14.65 -12.23
C ASP A 108 -10.94 -14.04 -13.56
N SER A 109 -12.25 -14.23 -13.81
CA SER A 109 -12.95 -13.88 -15.03
C SER A 109 -13.20 -12.39 -15.25
N GLU A 110 -13.28 -11.58 -14.18
CA GLU A 110 -13.52 -10.13 -14.34
C GLU A 110 -12.26 -9.47 -14.88
N MET A 111 -12.31 -8.89 -16.07
CA MET A 111 -11.11 -8.43 -16.74
C MET A 111 -11.17 -6.92 -17.02
N THR A 112 -10.27 -6.17 -16.40
CA THR A 112 -9.97 -4.78 -16.76
C THR A 112 -8.68 -4.75 -17.58
N GLU A 113 -8.47 -3.68 -18.36
CA GLU A 113 -7.27 -3.55 -19.20
C GLU A 113 -5.97 -3.59 -18.35
N VAL A 114 -5.97 -3.01 -17.14
CA VAL A 114 -4.82 -3.10 -16.22
C VAL A 114 -4.62 -4.54 -15.74
N LYS A 115 -5.70 -5.26 -15.40
CA LYS A 115 -5.61 -6.66 -14.99
C LYS A 115 -5.08 -7.55 -16.11
N GLU A 116 -5.44 -7.30 -17.38
CA GLU A 116 -4.90 -8.04 -18.54
C GLU A 116 -3.39 -7.89 -18.64
N ILE A 117 -2.88 -6.67 -18.46
CA ILE A 117 -1.44 -6.39 -18.52
C ILE A 117 -0.72 -7.09 -17.35
N LEU A 118 -1.28 -7.05 -16.15
CA LEU A 118 -0.72 -7.72 -14.98
C LEU A 118 -0.77 -9.25 -15.13
N LYS A 119 -1.84 -9.78 -15.71
CA LYS A 119 -1.97 -11.21 -16.04
C LYS A 119 -0.88 -11.64 -17.02
N GLU A 120 -0.69 -10.92 -18.13
CA GLU A 120 0.37 -11.18 -19.10
C GLU A 120 1.75 -11.20 -18.44
N LEU A 121 2.02 -10.22 -17.56
CA LEU A 121 3.27 -10.16 -16.81
C LEU A 121 3.43 -11.38 -15.88
N PHE A 122 2.39 -11.76 -15.15
CA PHE A 122 2.42 -12.88 -14.21
C PHE A 122 2.56 -14.22 -14.95
N GLU A 123 1.95 -14.37 -16.12
CA GLU A 123 2.12 -15.53 -17.00
C GLU A 123 3.57 -15.67 -17.47
N ARG A 124 4.20 -14.57 -17.89
CA ARG A 124 5.63 -14.56 -18.25
C ARG A 124 6.53 -14.90 -17.05
N MET A 125 6.21 -14.38 -15.87
CA MET A 125 6.94 -14.72 -14.63
C MET A 125 6.76 -16.19 -14.25
N ALA A 126 5.56 -16.76 -14.42
CA ALA A 126 5.28 -18.17 -14.19
C ALA A 126 6.05 -19.05 -15.18
N ALA A 127 6.17 -18.61 -16.44
CA ALA A 127 6.97 -19.24 -17.49
C ALA A 127 8.49 -19.07 -17.32
N LYS A 128 8.94 -18.36 -16.27
CA LYS A 128 10.36 -18.12 -15.97
C LYS A 128 11.11 -17.38 -17.09
N ASP A 129 10.42 -16.48 -17.78
CA ASP A 129 11.03 -15.63 -18.79
C ASP A 129 12.03 -14.66 -18.14
N LYS A 130 13.33 -14.91 -18.34
CA LYS A 130 14.42 -14.09 -17.81
C LYS A 130 14.65 -12.79 -18.59
N THR A 131 13.90 -12.57 -19.67
CA THR A 131 14.03 -11.40 -20.55
C THR A 131 13.00 -10.31 -20.26
N ILE A 132 12.17 -10.48 -19.21
CA ILE A 132 11.11 -9.54 -18.87
C ILE A 132 11.72 -8.18 -18.52
N ASN A 133 11.46 -7.21 -19.39
CA ASN A 133 11.64 -5.79 -19.13
C ASN A 133 10.26 -5.20 -18.80
N THR A 134 10.11 -4.66 -17.59
CA THR A 134 8.82 -4.18 -17.07
C THR A 134 8.43 -2.79 -17.57
N LYS A 135 9.31 -2.09 -18.32
CA LYS A 135 9.06 -0.73 -18.82
C LYS A 135 7.79 -0.65 -19.67
N GLU A 136 7.62 -1.60 -20.58
CA GLU A 136 6.47 -1.61 -21.50
C GLU A 136 5.16 -1.90 -20.78
N PHE A 137 5.19 -2.79 -19.79
CA PHE A 137 4.03 -3.10 -18.94
C PHE A 137 3.61 -1.86 -18.16
N LEU A 138 4.55 -1.18 -17.52
CA LEU A 138 4.26 0.03 -16.77
C LEU A 138 3.72 1.13 -17.69
N LYS A 139 4.34 1.33 -18.85
CA LYS A 139 3.88 2.31 -19.84
C LYS A 139 2.42 2.09 -20.23
N ARG A 140 2.04 0.85 -20.59
CA ARG A 140 0.65 0.52 -20.95
C ARG A 140 -0.32 0.81 -19.80
N ILE A 141 0.06 0.48 -18.57
CA ILE A 141 -0.77 0.76 -17.38
C ILE A 141 -0.94 2.26 -17.16
N VAL A 142 0.12 3.05 -17.32
CA VAL A 142 0.07 4.52 -17.19
C VAL A 142 -0.80 5.13 -18.29
N ASP A 143 -0.66 4.66 -19.53
CA ASP A 143 -1.46 5.10 -20.67
C ASP A 143 -2.98 4.87 -20.42
N ILE A 144 -3.36 3.78 -19.74
CA ILE A 144 -4.75 3.48 -19.36
C ILE A 144 -5.21 4.31 -18.16
N THR A 145 -4.41 4.33 -17.09
CA THR A 145 -4.79 4.98 -15.81
C THR A 145 -4.71 6.51 -15.89
N SER A 146 -4.04 7.06 -16.91
CA SER A 146 -3.81 8.51 -17.08
C SER A 146 -3.24 9.16 -15.81
N ASN A 147 -2.40 8.43 -15.07
CA ASN A 147 -1.85 8.90 -13.81
C ASN A 147 -0.56 9.69 -14.03
N GLU A 148 -0.64 11.01 -13.88
CA GLU A 148 0.45 11.97 -14.09
C GLU A 148 1.70 11.66 -13.24
N GLU A 149 1.55 11.02 -12.07
CA GLU A 149 2.67 10.66 -11.18
C GLU A 149 3.65 9.70 -11.88
N PHE A 150 3.17 8.86 -12.80
CA PHE A 150 3.96 7.80 -13.43
C PHE A 150 4.31 8.06 -14.90
N GLU A 151 4.05 9.27 -15.43
CA GLU A 151 4.34 9.62 -16.83
C GLU A 151 5.84 9.52 -17.18
N ASP A 152 6.72 10.02 -16.29
CA ASP A 152 8.17 9.88 -16.49
C ASP A 152 8.68 8.56 -15.91
N LEU A 153 8.66 7.53 -16.75
CA LEU A 153 9.17 6.19 -16.45
C LEU A 153 10.67 6.12 -16.15
N ASN A 154 11.40 7.24 -16.26
CA ASN A 154 12.81 7.35 -15.88
C ASN A 154 13.01 8.00 -14.51
N GLN A 155 11.93 8.25 -13.76
CA GLN A 155 11.99 8.74 -12.39
C GLN A 155 11.58 7.65 -11.39
N GLN A 156 12.21 7.68 -10.22
CA GLN A 156 11.78 6.89 -9.06
C GLN A 156 10.42 7.40 -8.56
N GLN A 157 9.56 6.48 -8.14
CA GLN A 157 8.22 6.80 -7.63
C GLN A 157 7.95 6.10 -6.29
N ASP A 158 6.91 6.55 -5.58
CA ASP A 158 6.49 5.90 -4.34
C ASP A 158 5.78 4.57 -4.63
N ILE A 159 6.26 3.50 -4.00
CA ILE A 159 5.74 2.16 -4.22
C ILE A 159 4.29 1.98 -3.75
N HIS A 160 3.83 2.78 -2.77
CA HIS A 160 2.47 2.70 -2.27
C HIS A 160 1.49 3.46 -3.16
N SER A 161 1.87 4.63 -3.70
CA SER A 161 1.13 5.28 -4.80
C SER A 161 0.93 4.31 -5.96
N LEU A 162 2.00 3.59 -6.36
CA LEU A 162 1.90 2.63 -7.46
C LEU A 162 0.97 1.46 -7.10
N TYR A 163 1.08 0.91 -5.89
CA TYR A 163 0.17 -0.12 -5.39
C TYR A 163 -1.30 0.29 -5.50
N LEU A 164 -1.64 1.49 -5.03
CA LEU A 164 -3.00 2.02 -5.13
C LEU A 164 -3.43 2.17 -6.59
N ASN A 165 -2.56 2.68 -7.47
CA ASN A 165 -2.85 2.82 -8.89
C ASN A 165 -3.16 1.47 -9.56
N LEU A 166 -2.36 0.43 -9.26
CA LEU A 166 -2.56 -0.92 -9.80
C LEU A 166 -3.85 -1.55 -9.29
N ILE A 167 -4.11 -1.49 -7.97
CA ILE A 167 -5.32 -2.08 -7.39
C ILE A 167 -6.57 -1.35 -7.87
N ASN A 168 -6.55 -0.02 -7.93
CA ASN A 168 -7.68 0.77 -8.43
C ASN A 168 -7.96 0.48 -9.91
N GLY A 169 -6.92 0.31 -10.73
CA GLY A 169 -7.06 -0.09 -12.13
C GLY A 169 -7.67 -1.48 -12.34
N CYS A 170 -7.76 -2.31 -11.29
CA CYS A 170 -8.39 -3.64 -11.35
C CYS A 170 -9.91 -3.61 -11.07
N PHE A 171 -10.47 -2.46 -10.70
CA PHE A 171 -11.90 -2.32 -10.48
C PHE A 171 -12.64 -1.77 -11.70
N ASP A 172 -13.95 -2.01 -11.76
CA ASP A 172 -14.83 -1.34 -12.70
C ASP A 172 -14.71 0.19 -12.52
N PRO A 173 -14.68 1.01 -13.58
CA PRO A 173 -14.60 2.47 -13.45
C PRO A 173 -15.74 3.11 -12.64
N ASN A 174 -16.88 2.43 -12.51
CA ASN A 174 -18.01 2.87 -11.69
C ASN A 174 -17.92 2.39 -10.23
N PHE A 175 -16.94 1.55 -9.90
CA PHE A 175 -16.69 1.11 -8.54
C PHE A 175 -16.11 2.28 -7.73
N ASP A 176 -16.90 2.77 -6.80
CA ASP A 176 -16.51 3.84 -5.89
C ASP A 176 -16.54 3.33 -4.45
N VAL A 177 -15.34 3.12 -3.91
CA VAL A 177 -15.09 2.75 -2.52
C VAL A 177 -15.69 3.77 -1.54
N GLY A 178 -15.83 5.03 -1.95
CA GLY A 178 -16.44 6.10 -1.15
C GLY A 178 -17.93 5.89 -0.85
N ASN A 179 -18.61 5.01 -1.58
CA ASN A 179 -20.01 4.66 -1.31
C ASN A 179 -20.18 3.63 -0.18
N ILE A 180 -19.08 3.09 0.34
CA ILE A 180 -19.12 2.09 1.41
C ILE A 180 -19.27 2.80 2.76
N ILE A 181 -20.53 3.04 3.12
CA ILE A 181 -20.91 3.78 4.33
C ILE A 181 -21.49 2.91 5.44
N SER A 182 -21.50 1.58 5.25
CA SER A 182 -21.97 0.62 6.25
C SER A 182 -21.33 -0.76 6.07
N PRO A 183 -21.36 -1.62 7.11
CA PRO A 183 -20.89 -3.00 7.00
C PRO A 183 -21.66 -3.83 5.96
N ASP A 184 -22.97 -3.61 5.83
CA ASP A 184 -23.80 -4.34 4.87
C ASP A 184 -23.41 -4.03 3.42
N ILE A 185 -23.13 -2.75 3.11
CA ILE A 185 -22.67 -2.34 1.78
C ILE A 185 -21.28 -2.93 1.51
N PHE A 186 -20.39 -2.94 2.51
CA PHE A 186 -19.08 -3.57 2.38
C PHE A 186 -19.20 -5.07 2.06
N ASP A 187 -20.06 -5.78 2.77
CA ASP A 187 -20.25 -7.21 2.60
C ASP A 187 -20.85 -7.54 1.21
N ASP A 188 -21.78 -6.71 0.72
CA ASP A 188 -22.32 -6.81 -0.64
C ASP A 188 -21.23 -6.69 -1.71
N PHE A 189 -20.37 -5.68 -1.61
CA PHE A 189 -19.22 -5.54 -2.52
C PHE A 189 -18.24 -6.72 -2.43
N ALA A 190 -17.97 -7.21 -1.22
CA ALA A 190 -17.07 -8.35 -1.00
C ALA A 190 -17.60 -9.68 -1.57
N ILE A 191 -18.91 -9.84 -1.70
CA ILE A 191 -19.50 -11.02 -2.36
C ILE A 191 -19.20 -11.02 -3.85
N HIS A 192 -19.26 -9.84 -4.47
CA HIS A 192 -19.18 -9.71 -5.92
C HIS A 192 -17.77 -9.47 -6.45
N ASN A 193 -16.86 -8.95 -5.62
CA ASN A 193 -15.51 -8.63 -6.07
C ASN A 193 -14.43 -9.38 -5.28
N PHE A 194 -13.72 -10.28 -5.97
CA PHE A 194 -12.70 -11.13 -5.35
C PHE A 194 -11.56 -10.34 -4.73
N ILE A 195 -10.99 -9.38 -5.47
CA ILE A 195 -9.83 -8.63 -5.01
C ILE A 195 -10.19 -7.72 -3.84
N PHE A 196 -11.39 -7.13 -3.86
CA PHE A 196 -11.96 -6.39 -2.75
C PHE A 196 -12.02 -7.26 -1.50
N ARG A 197 -12.65 -8.43 -1.59
CA ARG A 197 -12.75 -9.37 -0.46
C ARG A 197 -11.40 -9.76 0.13
N LYS A 198 -10.37 -9.86 -0.71
CA LYS A 198 -9.03 -10.29 -0.27
C LYS A 198 -8.23 -9.17 0.39
N LEU A 199 -8.28 -7.95 -0.14
CA LEU A 199 -7.42 -6.85 0.30
C LEU A 199 -8.10 -5.84 1.21
N TYR A 200 -9.41 -5.64 1.05
CA TYR A 200 -10.09 -4.56 1.76
C TYR A 200 -10.47 -4.98 3.17
N PHE A 201 -10.42 -3.99 4.04
CA PHE A 201 -10.84 -4.03 5.41
C PHE A 201 -11.79 -2.88 5.67
N LEU A 202 -12.53 -2.95 6.78
CA LEU A 202 -13.46 -1.90 7.19
C LEU A 202 -13.19 -1.50 8.62
N ILE A 203 -12.95 -0.21 8.83
CA ILE A 203 -12.78 0.39 10.16
C ILE A 203 -14.08 1.10 10.53
N GLU A 204 -14.60 0.81 11.72
CA GLU A 204 -15.58 1.67 12.38
C GLU A 204 -14.86 2.76 13.17
N ILE A 205 -15.28 4.00 12.98
CA ILE A 205 -14.75 5.17 13.67
C ILE A 205 -15.87 5.79 14.49
N SER A 206 -15.74 5.69 15.81
CA SER A 206 -16.64 6.35 16.75
C SER A 206 -16.03 7.67 17.20
N SER A 207 -16.74 8.76 16.95
CA SER A 207 -16.32 10.13 17.25
C SER A 207 -17.28 10.79 18.24
N LYS A 208 -16.74 11.44 19.27
CA LYS A 208 -17.50 12.19 20.27
C LYS A 208 -16.96 13.62 20.39
N GLU A 209 -17.83 14.59 20.19
CA GLU A 209 -17.47 16.01 20.35
C GLU A 209 -17.72 16.46 21.79
N SER A 210 -16.83 17.27 22.36
CA SER A 210 -16.89 17.71 23.76
C SER A 210 -18.18 18.45 24.15
N ASN A 211 -18.86 19.06 23.17
CA ASN A 211 -20.08 19.84 23.32
C ASN A 211 -21.37 19.04 23.02
N THR A 212 -21.27 17.75 22.66
CA THR A 212 -22.43 16.91 22.35
C THR A 212 -22.39 15.59 23.13
N GLU A 213 -23.56 15.07 23.49
CA GLU A 213 -23.67 13.72 24.07
C GLU A 213 -23.78 12.64 22.99
N GLN A 214 -23.94 13.02 21.73
CA GLN A 214 -24.13 12.09 20.62
C GLN A 214 -22.78 11.58 20.11
N ASN A 215 -22.67 10.26 20.02
CA ASN A 215 -21.58 9.61 19.30
C ASN A 215 -21.94 9.56 17.81
N LYS A 216 -21.02 10.01 16.96
CA LYS A 216 -21.11 9.84 15.51
C LYS A 216 -20.29 8.62 15.11
N ILE A 217 -20.91 7.70 14.37
CA ILE A 217 -20.25 6.54 13.79
C ILE A 217 -20.06 6.77 12.30
N THR A 218 -18.87 6.50 11.81
CA THR A 218 -18.54 6.48 10.37
C THR A 218 -17.73 5.24 10.06
N TYR A 219 -17.74 4.81 8.79
CA TYR A 219 -17.00 3.65 8.34
C TYR A 219 -15.97 4.07 7.29
N GLU A 220 -14.77 3.50 7.38
CA GLU A 220 -13.66 3.77 6.46
C GLU A 220 -13.14 2.45 5.88
N PRO A 221 -13.43 2.16 4.60
CA PRO A 221 -12.81 1.04 3.90
C PRO A 221 -11.35 1.37 3.57
N GLY A 222 -10.47 0.38 3.61
CA GLY A 222 -9.07 0.55 3.22
C GLY A 222 -8.45 -0.75 2.73
N ASN A 223 -7.38 -0.66 1.95
CA ASN A 223 -6.64 -1.81 1.41
C ASN A 223 -5.14 -1.81 1.79
N ALA A 224 -4.72 -0.83 2.58
CA ALA A 224 -3.40 -0.74 3.20
C ALA A 224 -3.47 0.14 4.45
N PHE A 225 -2.78 -0.25 5.53
CA PHE A 225 -2.60 0.62 6.69
C PHE A 225 -1.39 1.53 6.51
N LEU A 226 -1.59 2.83 6.61
CA LEU A 226 -0.52 3.83 6.61
C LEU A 226 -0.03 4.02 8.04
N LEU A 227 1.12 3.42 8.37
CA LEU A 227 1.61 3.36 9.74
C LEU A 227 2.53 4.53 10.08
N PRO A 228 2.25 5.31 11.15
CA PRO A 228 3.09 6.43 11.58
C PRO A 228 4.36 5.90 12.26
N THR A 229 5.35 5.55 11.44
CA THR A 229 6.54 4.82 11.86
C THR A 229 7.67 5.78 12.19
N LYS A 230 8.15 5.78 13.45
CA LYS A 230 9.36 6.50 13.87
C LYS A 230 10.53 5.56 14.17
N LYS A 231 10.22 4.46 14.86
CA LYS A 231 11.17 3.41 15.22
C LYS A 231 10.58 2.11 14.69
N PHE A 232 10.93 1.74 13.46
CA PHE A 232 10.35 0.63 12.67
C PHE A 232 10.01 -0.59 13.56
N ASN A 233 8.77 -0.62 14.05
CA ASN A 233 8.23 -1.68 14.90
C ASN A 233 6.79 -1.89 14.46
N LEU A 234 6.64 -2.79 13.50
CA LEU A 234 5.40 -2.98 12.76
C LEU A 234 4.21 -3.28 13.67
N TYR A 235 4.41 -4.09 14.71
CA TYR A 235 3.39 -4.43 15.69
C TYR A 235 2.97 -3.23 16.53
N LYS A 236 3.94 -2.48 17.06
CA LYS A 236 3.68 -1.31 17.91
C LYS A 236 3.03 -0.18 17.12
N ASP A 237 3.47 0.05 15.89
CA ASP A 237 2.93 1.11 15.04
C ASP A 237 1.51 0.77 14.56
N LEU A 238 1.22 -0.51 14.30
CA LEU A 238 -0.13 -0.98 14.06
C LEU A 238 -1.02 -0.82 15.29
N LYS A 239 -0.53 -1.17 16.49
CA LYS A 239 -1.29 -0.94 17.74
C LYS A 239 -1.58 0.55 17.96
N ARG A 240 -0.60 1.42 17.70
CA ARG A 240 -0.77 2.88 17.78
C ARG A 240 -1.84 3.39 16.82
N TYR A 241 -1.96 2.80 15.65
CA TYR A 241 -2.98 3.20 14.66
C TYR A 241 -4.42 3.13 15.24
N PHE A 242 -4.69 2.18 16.14
CA PHE A 242 -5.98 1.99 16.82
C PHE A 242 -6.05 2.64 18.21
N GLU A 243 -4.99 3.31 18.66
CA GLU A 243 -5.06 4.06 19.92
C GLU A 243 -6.06 5.22 19.79
N LYS A 244 -6.79 5.46 20.88
CA LYS A 244 -7.70 6.58 21.03
C LYS A 244 -6.97 7.90 20.71
N ALA A 245 -7.55 8.71 19.83
CA ALA A 245 -6.99 9.98 19.42
C ALA A 245 -7.91 11.14 19.82
N VAL A 246 -7.32 12.22 20.31
CA VAL A 246 -8.01 13.47 20.63
C VAL A 246 -7.39 14.59 19.79
N PHE A 247 -8.21 15.34 19.09
CA PHE A 247 -7.76 16.49 18.30
C PHE A 247 -8.75 17.64 18.43
N LYS A 248 -8.27 18.85 18.10
CA LYS A 248 -9.09 20.05 18.09
C LYS A 248 -9.57 20.36 16.68
N LYS A 249 -10.84 20.69 16.53
CA LYS A 249 -11.40 21.25 15.30
C LYS A 249 -12.19 22.51 15.62
N LYS A 250 -12.44 23.33 14.60
CA LYS A 250 -13.35 24.47 14.74
C LYS A 250 -14.76 24.04 14.40
N ASN A 251 -15.73 24.45 15.22
CA ASN A 251 -17.15 24.28 14.91
C ASN A 251 -17.63 25.40 13.96
N ASP A 252 -18.92 25.36 13.58
CA ASP A 252 -19.55 26.36 12.72
C ASP A 252 -19.49 27.80 13.29
N ASN A 253 -19.35 27.92 14.62
CA ASN A 253 -19.18 29.19 15.32
C ASN A 253 -17.71 29.63 15.45
N ASN A 254 -16.78 28.91 14.78
CA ASN A 254 -15.34 29.16 14.82
C ASN A 254 -14.70 28.96 16.21
N GLU A 255 -15.38 28.26 17.11
CA GLU A 255 -14.89 27.88 18.44
C GLU A 255 -14.11 26.56 18.34
N GLU A 256 -13.02 26.44 19.11
CA GLU A 256 -12.28 25.19 19.22
C GLU A 256 -13.05 24.18 20.08
N ILE A 257 -13.35 23.03 19.49
CA ILE A 257 -13.93 21.88 20.18
C ILE A 257 -12.98 20.70 20.12
N GLU A 258 -12.98 19.89 21.17
CA GLU A 258 -12.22 18.65 21.22
C GLU A 258 -13.07 17.52 20.66
N VAL A 259 -12.47 16.73 19.77
CA VAL A 259 -13.07 15.53 19.21
C VAL A 259 -12.24 14.35 19.66
N GLU A 260 -12.91 13.45 20.35
CA GLU A 260 -12.38 12.16 20.73
C GLU A 260 -12.76 11.13 19.68
N THR A 261 -11.80 10.32 19.24
CA THR A 261 -12.03 9.25 18.26
C THR A 261 -11.47 7.93 18.74
N THR A 262 -12.23 6.87 18.47
CA THR A 262 -11.82 5.47 18.65
C THR A 262 -12.05 4.74 17.34
N LYS A 263 -11.19 3.76 17.05
CA LYS A 263 -11.22 2.98 15.83
C LYS A 263 -11.30 1.51 16.17
N GLU A 264 -12.13 0.78 15.44
CA GLU A 264 -12.23 -0.67 15.54
C GLU A 264 -12.20 -1.28 14.15
N LEU A 265 -11.40 -2.33 13.97
CA LEU A 265 -11.39 -3.09 12.72
C LEU A 265 -12.54 -4.10 12.75
N ILE A 266 -13.59 -3.85 11.97
CA ILE A 266 -14.82 -4.66 11.98
C ILE A 266 -14.90 -5.66 10.82
N ARG A 267 -14.07 -5.47 9.78
CA ARG A 267 -13.82 -6.45 8.71
C ARG A 267 -12.32 -6.57 8.48
N PHE A 268 -11.84 -7.81 8.43
CA PHE A 268 -10.43 -8.13 8.36
C PHE A 268 -10.09 -8.64 6.95
N PRO A 269 -9.02 -8.16 6.32
CA PRO A 269 -8.62 -8.62 5.00
C PRO A 269 -7.99 -10.01 5.11
N ASP A 270 -8.04 -10.80 4.03
CA ASP A 270 -7.27 -12.05 3.95
C ASP A 270 -5.77 -11.75 3.73
N ILE A 271 -5.48 -10.63 3.06
CA ILE A 271 -4.14 -10.12 2.81
C ILE A 271 -4.03 -8.73 3.42
N LEU A 272 -3.29 -8.64 4.52
CA LEU A 272 -3.00 -7.39 5.20
C LEU A 272 -1.82 -6.69 4.52
N VAL A 273 -2.05 -5.48 4.03
CA VAL A 273 -0.99 -4.62 3.47
C VAL A 273 -0.66 -3.51 4.45
N LEU A 274 0.62 -3.35 4.76
CA LEU A 274 1.13 -2.33 5.68
C LEU A 274 2.13 -1.44 4.94
N TYR A 275 1.84 -0.14 4.87
CA TYR A 275 2.73 0.86 4.33
C TYR A 275 3.38 1.66 5.46
N THR A 276 4.70 1.77 5.41
CA THR A 276 5.51 2.48 6.41
C THR A 276 6.25 3.61 5.70
N PRO A 277 5.65 4.81 5.61
CA PRO A 277 6.29 5.98 5.02
C PRO A 277 7.49 6.39 5.88
N TYR A 278 8.69 5.97 5.48
CA TYR A 278 9.90 6.27 6.25
C TYR A 278 10.70 7.38 5.58
N HIS A 279 10.52 8.60 6.07
CA HIS A 279 11.09 9.83 5.53
C HIS A 279 12.26 10.40 6.38
N GLU A 280 12.53 9.83 7.56
CA GLU A 280 13.60 10.33 8.42
C GLU A 280 14.99 9.84 7.97
N ALA A 281 15.99 10.74 8.08
CA ALA A 281 17.37 10.49 7.64
C ALA A 281 18.10 9.46 8.51
N THR A 282 17.69 9.30 9.77
CA THR A 282 18.34 8.42 10.75
C THR A 282 17.46 7.22 11.02
N LEU A 283 17.93 6.03 10.63
CA LEU A 283 17.28 4.76 10.96
C LEU A 283 17.07 4.60 12.47
N PRO A 284 16.04 3.86 12.89
CA PRO A 284 16.01 3.31 14.24
C PRO A 284 17.20 2.37 14.41
N ASP A 285 17.72 2.25 15.63
CA ASP A 285 18.91 1.43 15.94
C ASP A 285 18.75 -0.05 15.53
N GLU A 286 17.53 -0.56 15.38
CA GLU A 286 17.23 -1.91 14.94
C GLU A 286 15.89 -1.98 14.17
N ILE A 287 15.88 -2.65 13.01
CA ILE A 287 14.67 -2.96 12.24
C ILE A 287 13.95 -4.14 12.90
N ASP A 288 12.79 -3.90 13.52
CA ASP A 288 11.96 -4.94 14.15
C ASP A 288 10.76 -5.30 13.26
N ILE A 289 11.00 -6.24 12.33
CA ILE A 289 9.95 -6.87 11.51
C ILE A 289 9.60 -8.22 12.14
N HIS A 290 8.33 -8.40 12.50
CA HIS A 290 7.85 -9.69 12.99
C HIS A 290 7.36 -10.56 11.82
N ARG A 291 7.77 -11.83 11.79
CA ARG A 291 7.28 -12.80 10.77
C ARG A 291 5.78 -13.10 10.92
N ASN A 292 5.25 -12.94 12.13
CA ASN A 292 3.84 -13.09 12.42
C ASN A 292 3.38 -11.89 13.23
N ILE A 293 2.20 -11.38 12.92
CA ILE A 293 1.54 -10.30 13.66
C ILE A 293 0.27 -10.88 14.27
N VAL A 294 0.11 -10.71 15.58
CA VAL A 294 -1.15 -11.01 16.26
C VAL A 294 -1.95 -9.71 16.30
N PHE A 295 -2.97 -9.59 15.47
CA PHE A 295 -3.79 -8.38 15.42
C PHE A 295 -4.78 -8.33 16.60
N ASP A 296 -5.43 -9.46 16.85
CA ASP A 296 -6.33 -9.70 17.97
C ASP A 296 -6.20 -11.17 18.42
N GLN A 297 -6.83 -11.57 19.54
CA GLN A 297 -6.74 -12.91 20.13
C GLN A 297 -6.93 -14.05 19.12
N ASN A 298 -7.81 -13.83 18.13
CA ASN A 298 -8.14 -14.82 17.11
C ASN A 298 -7.64 -14.48 15.70
N ILE A 299 -7.00 -13.32 15.50
CA ILE A 299 -6.59 -12.87 14.17
C ILE A 299 -5.07 -12.76 14.11
N LYS A 300 -4.48 -13.63 13.30
CA LYS A 300 -3.03 -13.71 13.09
C LYS A 300 -2.72 -13.56 11.62
N TYR A 301 -1.65 -12.82 11.34
CA TYR A 301 -1.09 -12.65 10.02
C TYR A 301 0.34 -13.15 9.97
N ARG A 302 0.76 -13.57 8.79
CA ARG A 302 2.10 -14.09 8.51
C ARG A 302 2.70 -13.34 7.33
N LEU A 303 3.90 -12.82 7.52
CA LEU A 303 4.62 -12.09 6.49
C LEU A 303 4.95 -13.00 5.30
N ILE A 304 4.54 -12.58 4.11
CA ILE A 304 4.76 -13.27 2.83
C ILE A 304 5.91 -12.62 2.09
N ALA A 305 5.82 -11.30 1.90
CA ALA A 305 6.78 -10.52 1.16
C ALA A 305 6.73 -9.06 1.59
N PHE A 306 7.81 -8.32 1.36
CA PHE A 306 7.83 -6.88 1.57
C PHE A 306 8.83 -6.20 0.64
N GLY A 307 8.43 -5.03 0.15
CA GLY A 307 9.29 -4.11 -0.55
C GLY A 307 10.11 -3.31 0.44
N CYS A 308 11.36 -3.06 0.09
CA CYS A 308 12.24 -2.19 0.83
C CYS A 308 12.82 -1.11 -0.07
N HIS A 309 13.21 0.00 0.53
CA HIS A 309 13.84 1.12 -0.13
C HIS A 309 15.17 1.48 0.53
N LEU A 310 16.18 1.71 -0.29
CA LEU A 310 17.46 2.29 0.06
C LEU A 310 17.51 3.71 -0.49
N GLY A 311 17.96 4.69 0.30
CA GLY A 311 18.13 6.07 -0.17
C GLY A 311 17.08 7.05 0.37
N ASN A 312 16.86 8.14 -0.35
CA ASN A 312 15.93 9.21 -0.03
C ASN A 312 14.82 9.32 -1.08
N GLU A 313 13.84 10.20 -0.86
CA GLU A 313 12.67 10.37 -1.74
C GLU A 313 13.01 10.72 -3.20
N SER A 314 14.18 11.30 -3.46
CA SER A 314 14.59 11.78 -4.79
C SER A 314 15.63 10.88 -5.46
N SER A 315 16.15 9.88 -4.75
CA SER A 315 17.24 9.01 -5.20
C SER A 315 17.32 7.78 -4.31
N GLY A 316 17.13 6.62 -4.89
CA GLY A 316 17.17 5.38 -4.14
C GLY A 316 17.00 4.15 -4.99
N HIS A 317 16.86 3.02 -4.33
CA HIS A 317 16.72 1.72 -4.96
C HIS A 317 15.77 0.84 -4.16
N TYR A 318 14.80 0.25 -4.85
CA TYR A 318 13.87 -0.69 -4.26
C TYR A 318 14.34 -2.14 -4.45
N ILE A 319 14.12 -2.95 -3.43
CA ILE A 319 14.31 -4.41 -3.49
C ILE A 319 13.11 -5.13 -2.89
N ALA A 320 12.81 -6.33 -3.38
CA ALA A 320 11.79 -7.19 -2.78
C ALA A 320 12.42 -8.25 -1.89
N ILE A 321 11.75 -8.57 -0.79
CA ILE A 321 12.10 -9.68 0.08
C ILE A 321 10.92 -10.64 0.15
N LYS A 322 11.14 -11.91 -0.20
CA LYS A 322 10.11 -12.93 -0.30
C LYS A 322 10.39 -14.10 0.63
N ARG A 323 9.37 -14.60 1.32
CA ARG A 323 9.42 -15.84 2.08
C ARG A 323 9.38 -17.06 1.16
N MET A 324 10.24 -18.04 1.44
CA MET A 324 10.28 -19.33 0.76
C MET A 324 9.60 -20.43 1.60
N LYS A 325 9.28 -21.56 0.96
CA LYS A 325 8.62 -22.70 1.61
C LYS A 325 9.51 -23.41 2.66
N ASP A 326 10.82 -23.30 2.52
CA ASP A 326 11.83 -23.97 3.35
C ASP A 326 12.35 -23.08 4.51
N ASN A 327 11.57 -22.08 4.93
CA ASN A 327 11.95 -21.07 5.92
C ASN A 327 13.16 -20.19 5.54
N THR A 328 13.64 -20.28 4.28
CA THR A 328 14.57 -19.30 3.72
C THR A 328 13.80 -18.08 3.19
N TRP A 329 14.55 -17.03 2.90
CA TRP A 329 14.05 -15.79 2.33
C TRP A 329 14.89 -15.40 1.13
N ALA A 330 14.23 -15.03 0.05
CA ALA A 330 14.88 -14.48 -1.13
C ALA A 330 14.96 -12.96 -1.02
N ILE A 331 16.16 -12.42 -1.22
CA ILE A 331 16.38 -11.00 -1.50
C ILE A 331 16.46 -10.87 -3.02
N ILE A 332 15.51 -10.12 -3.58
CA ILE A 332 15.32 -9.94 -5.01
C ILE A 332 15.64 -8.49 -5.35
N ASN A 333 16.78 -8.30 -5.99
CA ASN A 333 17.27 -7.01 -6.48
C ASN A 333 17.20 -7.05 -8.00
N ASP A 334 16.05 -6.68 -8.56
CA ASP A 334 15.75 -6.75 -9.99
C ASP A 334 15.99 -8.17 -10.57
N ASP A 335 17.07 -8.34 -11.33
CA ASP A 335 17.46 -9.59 -11.97
C ASP A 335 18.42 -10.45 -11.10
N PHE A 336 18.84 -9.94 -9.95
CA PHE A 336 19.77 -10.57 -9.02
C PHE A 336 19.05 -11.09 -7.78
N ILE A 337 19.17 -12.40 -7.52
CA ILE A 337 18.46 -13.08 -6.44
C ILE A 337 19.46 -13.78 -5.52
N THR A 338 19.31 -13.62 -4.21
CA THR A 338 20.07 -14.36 -3.20
C THR A 338 19.15 -14.93 -2.12
N PHE A 339 19.57 -16.01 -1.47
CA PHE A 339 18.77 -16.72 -0.46
C PHE A 339 19.47 -16.70 0.89
N HIS A 340 18.72 -16.39 1.93
CA HIS A 340 19.23 -16.18 3.29
C HIS A 340 18.28 -16.74 4.34
N SER A 341 18.81 -17.02 5.54
CA SER A 341 17.95 -17.20 6.72
C SER A 341 17.34 -15.85 7.12
N TRP A 342 16.27 -15.89 7.92
CA TRP A 342 15.62 -14.66 8.41
C TRP A 342 16.59 -13.74 9.18
N GLU A 343 17.44 -14.30 10.02
CA GLU A 343 18.43 -13.55 10.81
C GLU A 343 19.44 -12.84 9.90
N ASN A 344 19.82 -13.48 8.79
CA ASN A 344 20.73 -12.89 7.80
C ASN A 344 20.04 -11.81 6.97
N VAL A 345 18.73 -11.93 6.69
CA VAL A 345 17.95 -10.85 6.09
C VAL A 345 17.95 -9.61 6.98
N LEU A 346 17.68 -9.76 8.27
CA LEU A 346 17.69 -8.63 9.22
C LEU A 346 19.08 -7.98 9.30
N LYS A 347 20.15 -8.79 9.35
CA LYS A 347 21.53 -8.27 9.29
C LYS A 347 21.82 -7.53 7.99
N TYR A 348 21.36 -8.05 6.86
CA TYR A 348 21.51 -7.40 5.56
C TYR A 348 20.81 -6.04 5.54
N LEU A 349 19.53 -5.99 5.96
CA LEU A 349 18.75 -4.75 6.02
C LEU A 349 19.42 -3.71 6.93
N ASN A 350 19.85 -4.12 8.13
CA ASN A 350 20.54 -3.22 9.06
C ASN A 350 21.89 -2.74 8.53
N TYR A 351 22.71 -3.64 7.95
CA TYR A 351 24.04 -3.30 7.43
C TYR A 351 23.95 -2.28 6.28
N TYR A 352 23.05 -2.51 5.34
CA TYR A 352 22.85 -1.63 4.18
C TYR A 352 21.88 -0.49 4.45
N LYS A 353 21.34 -0.38 5.66
CA LYS A 353 20.39 0.66 6.04
C LYS A 353 19.13 0.71 5.15
N ILE A 354 18.67 -0.47 4.73
CA ILE A 354 17.54 -0.65 3.82
C ILE A 354 16.24 -0.70 4.65
N LYS A 355 15.24 0.08 4.26
CA LYS A 355 14.01 0.29 5.04
C LYS A 355 12.85 -0.46 4.40
N PRO A 356 12.10 -1.30 5.13
CA PRO A 356 10.84 -1.80 4.60
C PRO A 356 9.87 -0.65 4.36
N THR A 357 9.12 -0.71 3.28
CA THR A 357 8.17 0.33 2.86
C THR A 357 6.77 -0.20 2.69
N LEU A 358 6.61 -1.38 2.06
CA LEU A 358 5.30 -1.97 1.79
C LEU A 358 5.36 -3.48 2.09
N SER A 359 4.58 -3.94 3.07
CA SER A 359 4.58 -5.33 3.53
C SER A 359 3.26 -6.01 3.24
N PHE A 360 3.32 -7.26 2.78
CA PHE A 360 2.17 -8.12 2.50
C PHE A 360 2.17 -9.31 3.46
N LEU A 361 1.07 -9.47 4.19
CA LEU A 361 0.89 -10.55 5.16
C LEU A 361 -0.41 -11.31 4.87
N GLU A 362 -0.39 -12.63 4.96
CA GLU A 362 -1.58 -13.49 4.82
C GLU A 362 -2.15 -13.82 6.20
N LYS A 363 -3.48 -13.91 6.29
CA LYS A 363 -4.19 -14.40 7.47
C LYS A 363 -3.92 -15.90 7.67
N ILE A 364 -3.67 -16.34 8.91
CA ILE A 364 -3.32 -17.74 9.26
C ILE A 364 -4.18 -18.34 10.37
#